data_AF-A0A1H2VCP8-F1
#
_entry.id   AF-A0A1H2VCP8-F1
#
_cell.length_a   1.000
_cell.length_b   1.000
_cell.length_c   1.000
_cell.angle_alpha   90.00
_cell.angle_beta   90.00
_cell.angle_gamma   90.00
#
_symmetry.space_group_name_H-M   'P 1'
#
loop_
_entity.id
_entity.type
_entity.pdbx_description
1 polymer ?
#
loop_
_entity_poly.entity_id
_entity_poly.type
_entity_poly.pdbx_seq_one_letter_code
_entity_poly.pdbx_strand_id
1 'polypeptide(L)'
;MPAMNTDWKLNTPPESEVNVDADVLAMRAPLVRVHRNDEGTWSFDGPGRNPRPSKKTMLSAVVGAWPHVAALSDLDTGGAAVWSWKQHGWASEFKCECGSCEQPVAADIDRNSWPAELQPHSILSVEQVALSGQAPLTDIISTPGGIALLGPGDHRRSADLMTPIALANVIRRWPHTMQALRALKEGRGMRWNQQQLNWHEYVLA
;
A
#
# COMPACT_ATOMS: atom_id res chain seq x y z
N MET A 1 14.42 -12.34 -11.80
CA MET A 1 14.80 -11.62 -10.56
C MET A 1 13.82 -10.47 -10.41
N PRO A 2 13.15 -10.29 -9.27
CA PRO A 2 12.30 -9.11 -9.09
C PRO A 2 13.18 -7.87 -9.26
N ALA A 3 12.65 -6.82 -9.89
CA ALA A 3 13.35 -5.55 -10.02
C ALA A 3 13.76 -5.09 -8.61
N MET A 4 15.06 -5.07 -8.34
CA MET A 4 15.61 -4.57 -7.09
C MET A 4 15.17 -3.11 -6.99
N ASN A 5 14.49 -2.74 -5.90
CA ASN A 5 14.08 -1.36 -5.70
C ASN A 5 15.36 -0.51 -5.63
N THR A 6 15.64 0.27 -6.67
CA THR A 6 16.81 1.14 -6.77
C THR A 6 16.76 2.30 -5.77
N ASP A 7 15.61 2.51 -5.12
CA ASP A 7 15.36 3.60 -4.17
C ASP A 7 15.41 3.12 -2.71
N TRP A 8 16.25 2.12 -2.40
CA TRP A 8 16.44 1.68 -1.01
C TRP A 8 17.05 2.81 -0.17
N LYS A 9 16.23 3.40 0.70
CA LYS A 9 16.62 4.51 1.58
C LYS A 9 16.67 4.12 3.07
N LEU A 10 16.26 2.90 3.41
CA LEU A 10 16.23 2.44 4.80
C LEU A 10 17.63 2.02 5.28
N ASN A 11 17.96 2.38 6.51
CA ASN A 11 19.19 1.94 7.18
C ASN A 11 19.16 0.46 7.61
N THR A 12 18.00 -0.20 7.53
CA THR A 12 17.85 -1.64 7.83
C THR A 12 18.14 -2.47 6.58
N PRO A 13 18.83 -3.63 6.67
CA PRO A 13 19.07 -4.49 5.50
C PRO A 13 17.78 -5.03 4.88
N PRO A 14 17.69 -5.17 3.54
CA PRO A 14 16.50 -5.64 2.83
C PRO A 14 16.05 -7.07 3.20
N GLU A 15 16.96 -7.90 3.68
CA GLU A 15 16.73 -9.27 4.11
C GLU A 15 16.23 -9.41 5.55
N SER A 16 16.11 -8.29 6.27
CA SER A 16 15.66 -8.28 7.66
C SER A 16 14.24 -8.85 7.77
N GLU A 17 14.01 -9.72 8.75
CA GLU A 17 12.70 -10.26 9.05
C GLU A 17 11.82 -9.20 9.71
N VAL A 18 10.56 -9.14 9.30
CA VAL A 18 9.57 -8.15 9.77
C VAL A 18 8.22 -8.80 10.00
N ASN A 19 7.40 -8.17 10.84
CA ASN A 19 6.02 -8.60 11.09
C ASN A 19 5.04 -7.75 10.30
N VAL A 20 4.07 -8.36 9.62
CA VAL A 20 3.00 -7.64 8.94
C VAL A 20 1.65 -8.21 9.36
N ASP A 21 0.72 -7.33 9.72
CA ASP A 21 -0.67 -7.66 10.00
C ASP A 21 -1.28 -8.49 8.86
N ALA A 22 -1.93 -9.60 9.21
CA ALA A 22 -2.51 -10.53 8.25
C ALA A 22 -3.56 -9.86 7.36
N ASP A 23 -4.29 -8.86 7.87
CA ASP A 23 -5.29 -8.13 7.08
C ASP A 23 -4.66 -7.13 6.10
N VAL A 24 -3.49 -6.58 6.45
CA VAL A 24 -2.70 -5.75 5.54
C VAL A 24 -2.12 -6.61 4.42
N LEU A 25 -1.55 -7.78 4.75
CA LEU A 25 -1.05 -8.73 3.75
C LEU A 25 -2.16 -9.26 2.83
N ALA A 26 -3.36 -9.47 3.38
CA ALA A 26 -4.52 -9.89 2.62
C ALA A 26 -5.16 -8.74 1.83
N MET A 27 -4.71 -7.48 2.00
CA MET A 27 -5.30 -6.25 1.46
C MET A 27 -6.76 -6.02 1.85
N ARG A 28 -7.18 -6.58 2.99
CA ARG A 28 -8.48 -6.27 3.61
C ARG A 28 -8.43 -4.95 4.36
N ALA A 29 -7.23 -4.54 4.77
CA ALA A 29 -7.00 -3.29 5.46
C ALA A 29 -5.80 -2.54 4.86
N PRO A 30 -5.83 -1.19 4.82
CA PRO A 30 -4.67 -0.41 4.41
C PRO A 30 -3.56 -0.52 5.46
N LEU A 31 -2.30 -0.40 5.02
CA LEU A 31 -1.17 -0.18 5.93
C LEU A 31 -1.28 1.23 6.51
N VAL A 32 -1.38 1.36 7.83
CA VAL A 32 -1.58 2.66 8.49
C VAL A 32 -0.62 2.96 9.62
N ARG A 33 0.10 1.94 10.12
CA ARG A 33 1.08 2.14 11.18
C ARG A 33 2.31 1.30 10.92
N VAL A 34 3.46 1.88 11.18
CA VAL A 34 4.76 1.21 11.16
C VAL A 34 5.43 1.47 12.49
N HIS A 35 5.94 0.42 13.12
CA HIS A 35 6.67 0.53 14.38
C HIS A 35 7.98 -0.24 14.27
N ARG A 36 9.02 0.31 14.88
CA ARG A 36 10.32 -0.33 15.01
C ARG A 36 10.58 -0.53 16.50
N ASN A 37 10.59 -1.77 16.97
CA ASN A 37 10.78 -2.03 18.40
C ASN A 37 12.21 -1.71 18.86
N ASP A 38 12.47 -1.83 20.16
CA ASP A 38 13.78 -1.55 20.76
C ASP A 38 14.90 -2.48 20.22
N GLU A 39 14.54 -3.66 19.73
CA GLU A 39 15.45 -4.62 19.09
C GLU A 39 15.68 -4.31 17.60
N GLY A 40 15.02 -3.28 17.05
CA GLY A 40 15.12 -2.88 15.64
C GLY A 40 14.23 -3.65 14.67
N THR A 41 13.36 -4.52 15.17
CA THR A 41 12.39 -5.29 14.37
C THR A 41 11.22 -4.41 13.93
N TRP A 42 10.92 -4.45 12.63
CA TRP A 42 9.80 -3.72 12.04
C TRP A 42 8.48 -4.48 12.18
N SER A 43 7.42 -3.73 12.44
CA SER A 43 6.03 -4.18 12.45
C SER A 43 5.15 -3.26 11.61
N PHE A 44 4.29 -3.83 10.78
CA PHE A 44 3.47 -3.14 9.78
C PHE A 44 2.00 -3.48 10.00
N ASP A 45 1.22 -2.51 10.47
CA ASP A 45 -0.12 -2.75 11.01
C ASP A 45 -1.22 -1.99 10.25
N GLY A 46 -2.40 -2.60 10.20
CA GLY A 46 -3.62 -1.98 9.71
C GLY A 46 -4.35 -1.14 10.77
N PRO A 47 -5.51 -0.53 10.43
CA PRO A 47 -6.34 0.22 11.37
C PRO A 47 -6.99 -0.67 12.44
N GLY A 48 -7.11 -0.18 13.68
CA GLY A 48 -7.70 -0.92 14.83
C GLY A 48 -6.74 -1.12 16.01
N ARG A 49 -7.15 -1.93 17.00
CA ARG A 49 -6.33 -2.22 18.20
C ARG A 49 -5.46 -3.47 18.01
N ASN A 50 -4.30 -3.48 18.66
CA ASN A 50 -3.38 -4.63 18.78
C ASN A 50 -3.74 -5.47 20.04
N PRO A 51 -3.34 -6.75 20.12
CA PRO A 51 -2.59 -7.52 19.11
C PRO A 51 -3.49 -8.07 17.99
N ARG A 52 -2.92 -8.19 16.79
CA ARG A 52 -3.54 -8.86 15.65
C ARG A 52 -2.67 -10.00 15.15
N PRO A 53 -3.27 -11.00 14.46
CA PRO A 53 -2.49 -12.01 13.78
C PRO A 53 -1.52 -11.34 12.79
N SER A 54 -0.23 -11.55 12.99
CA SER A 54 0.81 -11.09 12.08
C SER A 54 1.49 -12.29 11.40
N LYS A 55 2.13 -12.04 10.26
CA LYS A 55 3.01 -13.00 9.58
C LYS A 55 4.39 -12.40 9.42
N LYS A 56 5.40 -13.28 9.43
CA LYS A 56 6.78 -12.93 9.17
C LYS A 56 7.06 -12.89 7.67
N THR A 57 7.82 -11.91 7.22
CA THR A 57 8.31 -11.78 5.84
C THR A 57 9.60 -10.96 5.81
N MET A 58 10.16 -10.68 4.64
CA MET A 58 11.35 -9.85 4.46
C MET A 58 10.99 -8.38 4.24
N LEU A 59 11.78 -7.46 4.78
CA LEU A 59 11.58 -6.02 4.61
C LEU A 59 11.57 -5.59 3.14
N SER A 60 12.39 -6.22 2.30
CA SER A 60 12.39 -6.01 0.84
C SER A 60 11.06 -6.34 0.18
N ALA A 61 10.37 -7.39 0.64
CA ALA A 61 9.05 -7.73 0.13
C ALA A 61 8.00 -6.69 0.57
N VAL A 62 8.11 -6.18 1.80
CA VAL A 62 7.27 -5.08 2.28
C VAL A 62 7.53 -3.79 1.50
N VAL A 63 8.78 -3.38 1.30
CA VAL A 63 9.11 -2.18 0.52
C VAL A 63 8.74 -2.35 -0.95
N GLY A 64 8.85 -3.56 -1.51
CA GLY A 64 8.39 -3.86 -2.86
C GLY A 64 6.87 -3.69 -3.01
N ALA A 65 6.10 -4.16 -2.03
CA ALA A 65 4.66 -3.96 -1.99
C ALA A 65 4.29 -2.52 -1.63
N TRP A 66 4.95 -1.89 -0.67
CA TRP A 66 4.64 -0.55 -0.18
C TRP A 66 5.86 0.36 -0.33
N PRO A 67 6.17 0.88 -1.54
CA PRO A 67 7.40 1.63 -1.80
C PRO A 67 7.63 2.84 -0.89
N HIS A 68 6.55 3.52 -0.51
CA HIS A 68 6.56 4.64 0.44
C HIS A 68 7.06 4.28 1.85
N VAL A 69 7.15 2.99 2.22
CA VAL A 69 7.84 2.55 3.45
C VAL A 69 9.33 2.91 3.40
N ALA A 70 9.94 2.96 2.22
CA ALA A 70 11.35 3.35 2.08
C ALA A 70 11.63 4.78 2.58
N ALA A 71 10.61 5.64 2.65
CA ALA A 71 10.73 7.00 3.20
C ALA A 71 10.87 7.04 4.73
N LEU A 72 10.71 5.92 5.44
CA LEU A 72 10.87 5.82 6.89
C LEU A 72 12.33 5.60 7.31
N SER A 73 13.29 6.16 6.55
CA SER A 73 14.74 6.01 6.81
C SER A 73 15.14 6.51 8.20
N ASP A 74 14.41 7.52 8.68
CA ASP A 74 14.69 8.23 9.92
C ASP A 74 13.88 7.66 11.10
N LEU A 75 13.18 6.54 10.91
CA LEU A 75 12.47 5.87 12.00
C LEU A 75 13.45 5.05 12.86
N ASP A 76 13.79 5.61 14.01
CA ASP A 76 14.64 4.98 15.01
C ASP A 76 13.94 3.83 15.76
N THR A 77 14.74 3.02 16.47
CA THR A 77 14.24 1.99 17.39
C THR A 77 13.41 2.61 18.51
N GLY A 78 12.31 1.95 18.88
CA GLY A 78 11.28 2.49 19.78
C GLY A 78 10.35 3.49 19.10
N GLY A 79 10.59 3.83 17.83
CA GLY A 79 9.80 4.77 17.04
C GLY A 79 8.57 4.13 16.41
N ALA A 80 7.54 4.96 16.20
CA ALA A 80 6.37 4.60 15.43
C ALA A 80 5.93 5.75 14.51
N ALA A 81 5.48 5.38 13.32
CA ALA A 81 4.89 6.26 12.34
C ALA A 81 3.46 5.81 12.01
N VAL A 82 2.59 6.77 11.75
CA VAL A 82 1.20 6.58 11.36
C VAL A 82 0.91 7.29 10.04
N TRP A 83 0.11 6.67 9.20
CA TRP A 83 -0.31 7.23 7.93
C TRP A 83 -1.41 8.27 8.15
N SER A 84 -1.12 9.53 7.81
CA SER A 84 -2.06 10.65 7.87
C SER A 84 -2.85 10.73 6.57
N TRP A 85 -4.11 10.31 6.60
CA TRP A 85 -5.00 10.43 5.43
C TRP A 85 -5.25 11.88 5.00
N LYS A 86 -5.22 12.82 5.95
CA LYS A 86 -5.45 14.26 5.69
C LYS A 86 -4.26 14.90 4.96
N GLN A 87 -3.05 14.46 5.30
CA GLN A 87 -1.81 15.02 4.74
C GLN A 87 -1.17 14.09 3.70
N HIS A 88 -1.77 12.91 3.49
CA HIS A 88 -1.35 11.88 2.54
C HIS A 88 0.08 11.36 2.77
N GLY A 89 0.51 11.26 4.03
CA GLY A 89 1.90 10.98 4.35
C GLY A 89 2.15 10.30 5.70
N TRP A 90 3.38 9.87 5.94
CA TRP A 90 3.81 9.33 7.23
C TRP A 90 4.07 10.45 8.24
N ALA A 91 3.43 10.38 9.41
CA ALA A 91 3.69 11.25 10.56
C ALA A 91 4.16 10.40 11.75
N SER A 92 4.85 10.99 12.72
CA SER A 92 5.11 10.29 13.99
C SER A 92 3.79 9.95 14.69
N GLU A 93 3.74 8.80 15.36
CA GLU A 93 2.61 8.46 16.23
C GLU A 93 2.52 9.38 17.46
N PHE A 94 3.66 9.90 17.92
CA PHE A 94 3.72 10.75 19.09
C PHE A 94 3.56 12.23 18.74
N LYS A 95 2.59 12.86 19.38
CA LYS A 95 2.42 14.32 19.40
C LYS A 95 3.13 14.87 20.64
N CYS A 96 4.05 15.82 20.51
CA CYS A 96 4.58 16.47 21.72
C CYS A 96 3.47 17.32 22.33
N GLU A 97 3.10 17.07 23.59
CA GLU A 97 2.14 17.89 24.33
C GLU A 97 2.81 19.07 25.06
N CYS A 98 4.14 19.10 25.04
CA CYS A 98 4.98 20.10 25.68
C CYS A 98 4.78 21.55 25.18
N GLY A 99 4.08 21.74 24.05
CA GLY A 99 3.80 23.05 23.44
C GLY A 99 4.99 23.74 22.75
N SER A 100 6.22 23.28 23.02
CA SER A 100 7.45 23.92 22.51
C SER A 100 8.17 23.13 21.41
N CYS A 101 7.81 21.86 21.18
CA CYS A 101 8.38 21.09 20.09
C CYS A 101 7.57 21.30 18.81
N GLU A 102 8.30 21.40 17.69
CA GLU A 102 7.68 21.29 16.37
C GLU A 102 6.97 19.94 16.25
N GLN A 103 5.74 19.96 15.75
CA GLN A 103 4.99 18.73 15.53
C GLN A 103 5.54 18.06 14.27
N PRO A 104 5.72 16.72 14.29
CA PRO A 104 6.13 16.00 13.11
C PRO A 104 5.09 16.21 12.00
N VAL A 105 5.54 16.78 10.88
CA VAL A 105 4.72 17.02 9.70
C VAL A 105 4.70 15.75 8.88
N ALA A 106 3.53 15.32 8.40
CA ALA A 106 3.50 14.14 7.55
C ALA A 106 4.27 14.41 6.25
N ALA A 107 5.19 13.52 5.90
CA ALA A 107 5.82 13.54 4.59
C ALA A 107 4.87 12.85 3.60
N ASP A 108 4.25 13.62 2.69
CA ASP A 108 3.47 13.06 1.57
C ASP A 108 4.38 12.09 0.79
N ILE A 109 3.77 11.10 0.14
CA ILE A 109 4.52 10.33 -0.87
C ILE A 109 5.01 11.34 -1.89
N ASP A 110 6.33 11.48 -2.01
CA ASP A 110 6.94 12.43 -2.94
C ASP A 110 6.30 12.26 -4.31
N ARG A 111 5.56 13.28 -4.76
CA ARG A 111 4.86 13.27 -6.04
C ARG A 111 5.81 13.05 -7.21
N ASN A 112 7.07 13.45 -7.06
CA ASN A 112 8.10 13.23 -8.08
C ASN A 112 8.54 11.76 -8.17
N SER A 113 8.24 10.95 -7.13
CA SER A 113 8.45 9.51 -7.16
C SER A 113 7.32 8.74 -7.85
N TRP A 114 6.20 9.42 -8.19
CA TRP A 114 5.11 8.78 -8.92
C TRP A 114 5.49 8.63 -10.39
N PRO A 115 5.28 7.45 -10.99
CA PRO A 115 5.49 7.27 -12.42
C PRO A 115 4.68 8.30 -13.21
N ALA A 116 5.32 9.02 -14.13
CA ALA A 116 4.70 10.13 -14.86
C ALA A 116 3.49 9.68 -15.71
N GLU A 117 3.44 8.39 -16.06
CA GLU A 117 2.32 7.79 -16.79
C GLU A 117 1.05 7.68 -15.93
N LEU A 118 1.18 7.64 -14.60
CA LEU A 118 0.06 7.55 -13.67
C LEU A 118 -0.52 8.93 -13.39
N GLN A 119 -1.50 9.30 -14.21
CA GLN A 119 -2.25 10.56 -14.06
C GLN A 119 -3.11 10.53 -12.79
N PRO A 120 -2.79 11.35 -11.76
CA PRO A 120 -3.39 11.24 -10.42
C PRO A 120 -4.91 11.49 -10.39
N HIS A 121 -5.41 12.26 -11.37
CA HIS A 121 -6.81 12.62 -11.51
C HIS A 121 -7.62 11.66 -12.39
N SER A 122 -6.97 10.67 -13.02
CA SER A 122 -7.68 9.63 -13.76
C SER A 122 -8.65 8.89 -12.85
N ILE A 123 -9.87 8.68 -13.32
CA ILE A 123 -10.90 7.99 -12.57
C ILE A 123 -10.82 6.50 -12.85
N LEU A 124 -10.73 5.70 -11.79
CA LEU A 124 -10.79 4.24 -11.82
C LEU A 124 -12.10 3.78 -11.18
N SER A 125 -12.58 2.61 -11.57
CA SER A 125 -13.77 2.00 -10.97
C SER A 125 -13.35 1.00 -9.89
N VAL A 126 -13.76 1.20 -8.65
CA VAL A 126 -13.39 0.31 -7.53
C VAL A 126 -14.61 -0.39 -6.99
N GLU A 127 -14.55 -1.71 -6.85
CA GLU A 127 -15.64 -2.49 -6.26
C GLU A 127 -15.90 -2.11 -4.80
N GLN A 128 -17.16 -1.87 -4.44
CA GLN A 128 -17.56 -1.38 -3.12
C GLN A 128 -17.13 -2.30 -1.97
N VAL A 129 -17.17 -3.62 -2.16
CA VAL A 129 -16.76 -4.58 -1.12
C VAL A 129 -15.25 -4.56 -0.87
N ALA A 130 -14.45 -4.30 -1.91
CA ALA A 130 -13.00 -4.08 -1.76
C ALA A 130 -12.73 -2.71 -1.12
N LEU A 131 -13.42 -1.67 -1.59
CA LEU A 131 -13.30 -0.31 -1.07
C LEU A 131 -13.68 -0.20 0.41
N SER A 132 -14.66 -0.97 0.87
CA SER A 132 -15.05 -1.02 2.29
C SER A 132 -14.17 -1.94 3.14
N GLY A 133 -13.35 -2.79 2.52
CA GLY A 133 -12.51 -3.79 3.21
C GLY A 133 -13.25 -5.07 3.61
N GLN A 134 -14.51 -5.23 3.19
CA GLN A 134 -15.27 -6.47 3.39
C GLN A 134 -14.69 -7.64 2.60
N ALA A 135 -14.11 -7.35 1.44
CA ALA A 135 -13.35 -8.30 0.62
C ALA A 135 -11.93 -7.77 0.36
N PRO A 136 -10.94 -8.66 0.19
CA PRO A 136 -9.61 -8.25 -0.26
C PRO A 136 -9.68 -7.71 -1.70
N LEU A 137 -8.87 -6.70 -2.02
CA LEU A 137 -8.67 -6.29 -3.41
C LEU A 137 -7.78 -7.33 -4.13
N THR A 138 -8.29 -8.13 -5.07
CA THR A 138 -7.48 -9.20 -5.67
C THR A 138 -7.10 -8.97 -7.12
N ASP A 139 -7.83 -8.14 -7.85
CA ASP A 139 -7.66 -8.00 -9.29
C ASP A 139 -7.70 -6.53 -9.72
N ILE A 140 -6.86 -6.18 -10.70
CA ILE A 140 -6.89 -4.92 -11.42
C ILE A 140 -7.01 -5.28 -12.90
N ILE A 141 -8.03 -4.78 -13.59
CA ILE A 141 -8.29 -5.12 -14.99
C ILE A 141 -8.37 -3.88 -15.85
N SER A 142 -7.83 -3.96 -17.07
CA SER A 142 -7.97 -2.91 -18.08
C SER A 142 -9.12 -3.26 -19.03
N THR A 143 -10.18 -2.45 -19.00
CA THR A 143 -11.36 -2.61 -19.86
C THR A 143 -11.44 -1.45 -20.86
N PRO A 144 -12.24 -1.57 -21.94
CA PRO A 144 -12.49 -0.45 -22.85
C PRO A 144 -13.06 0.80 -22.15
N GLY A 145 -13.73 0.63 -21.01
CA GLY A 145 -14.28 1.73 -20.19
C GLY A 145 -13.31 2.31 -19.17
N GLY A 146 -12.06 1.85 -19.14
CA GLY A 146 -11.05 2.23 -18.16
C GLY A 146 -10.62 1.08 -17.25
N ILE A 147 -9.92 1.43 -16.18
CA ILE A 147 -9.35 0.46 -15.24
C ILE A 147 -10.35 0.18 -14.11
N ALA A 148 -10.57 -1.10 -13.80
CA ALA A 148 -11.37 -1.54 -12.66
C ALA A 148 -10.53 -2.29 -11.63
N LEU A 149 -10.84 -2.08 -10.35
CA LEU A 149 -10.22 -2.72 -9.19
C LEU A 149 -11.27 -3.55 -8.47
N LEU A 150 -11.03 -4.85 -8.36
CA LEU A 150 -12.03 -5.86 -7.99
C LEU A 150 -11.57 -6.72 -6.82
N GLY A 151 -12.52 -7.17 -6.02
CA GLY A 151 -12.34 -8.31 -5.12
C GLY A 151 -12.46 -9.65 -5.85
N PRO A 152 -12.41 -10.77 -5.10
CA PRO A 152 -12.41 -12.10 -5.69
C PRO A 152 -13.69 -12.39 -6.48
N GLY A 153 -13.57 -13.11 -7.59
CA GLY A 153 -14.72 -13.66 -8.33
C GLY A 153 -14.65 -13.40 -9.83
N ASP A 154 -15.83 -13.36 -10.48
CA ASP A 154 -15.98 -12.98 -11.89
C ASP A 154 -15.43 -11.55 -12.11
N HIS A 155 -15.10 -11.16 -13.33
CA HIS A 155 -14.77 -9.77 -13.67
C HIS A 155 -16.01 -8.97 -14.06
N ARG A 156 -17.14 -9.63 -14.34
CA ARG A 156 -18.40 -8.96 -14.66
C ARG A 156 -19.00 -8.37 -13.39
N ARG A 157 -18.88 -7.05 -13.22
CA ARG A 157 -19.57 -6.28 -12.19
C ARG A 157 -20.58 -5.33 -12.83
N SER A 158 -21.72 -5.20 -12.17
CA SER A 158 -22.70 -4.17 -12.50
C SER A 158 -22.24 -2.82 -11.93
N ALA A 159 -22.66 -1.72 -12.56
CA ALA A 159 -22.18 -0.39 -12.23
C ALA A 159 -22.54 0.06 -10.80
N ASP A 160 -23.64 -0.45 -10.24
CA ASP A 160 -24.10 -0.19 -8.87
C ASP A 160 -23.17 -0.77 -7.80
N LEU A 161 -22.33 -1.75 -8.15
CA LEU A 161 -21.32 -2.32 -7.27
C LEU A 161 -19.97 -1.60 -7.34
N MET A 162 -19.86 -0.61 -8.23
CA MET A 162 -18.61 0.08 -8.55
C MET A 162 -18.68 1.54 -8.10
N THR A 163 -17.58 2.04 -7.55
CA THR A 163 -17.44 3.44 -7.15
C THR A 163 -16.33 4.10 -7.97
N PRO A 164 -16.60 5.24 -8.63
CA PRO A 164 -15.56 6.01 -9.32
C PRO A 164 -14.64 6.68 -8.30
N ILE A 165 -13.34 6.39 -8.36
CA ILE A 165 -12.33 6.91 -7.44
C ILE A 165 -11.14 7.44 -8.24
N ALA A 166 -10.63 8.61 -7.87
CA ALA A 166 -9.39 9.13 -8.44
C ALA A 166 -8.21 8.18 -8.15
N LEU A 167 -7.37 7.95 -9.15
CA LEU A 167 -6.20 7.08 -9.09
C LEU A 167 -5.29 7.42 -7.89
N ALA A 168 -5.15 8.71 -7.57
CA ALA A 168 -4.41 9.14 -6.38
C ALA A 168 -4.94 8.53 -5.08
N ASN A 169 -6.26 8.45 -4.92
CA ASN A 169 -6.89 7.91 -3.71
C ASN A 169 -6.82 6.38 -3.67
N VAL A 170 -6.84 5.72 -4.83
CA VAL A 170 -6.57 4.28 -4.94
C VAL A 170 -5.14 3.98 -4.47
N ILE A 171 -4.15 4.70 -4.99
CA ILE A 171 -2.75 4.50 -4.60
C ILE A 171 -2.53 4.84 -3.12
N ARG A 172 -3.15 5.89 -2.59
CA ARG A 172 -3.06 6.21 -1.15
C ARG A 172 -3.64 5.10 -0.28
N ARG A 173 -4.73 4.45 -0.72
CA ARG A 173 -5.34 3.34 0.02
C ARG A 173 -4.57 2.03 -0.14
N TRP A 174 -4.10 1.76 -1.36
CA TRP A 174 -3.37 0.55 -1.73
C TRP A 174 -2.11 0.90 -2.50
N PRO A 175 -1.04 1.35 -1.82
CA PRO A 175 0.19 1.81 -2.48
C PRO A 175 0.85 0.74 -3.37
N HIS A 176 0.66 -0.54 -3.05
CA HIS A 176 1.10 -1.69 -3.86
C HIS A 176 0.45 -1.78 -5.25
N THR A 177 -0.64 -1.05 -5.50
CA THR A 177 -1.25 -1.01 -6.84
C THR A 177 -0.45 -0.17 -7.83
N MET A 178 0.46 0.71 -7.37
CA MET A 178 1.17 1.65 -8.23
C MET A 178 1.96 0.95 -9.36
N GLN A 179 2.78 -0.06 -9.01
CA GLN A 179 3.55 -0.81 -10.01
C GLN A 179 2.64 -1.61 -10.94
N ALA A 180 1.54 -2.16 -10.42
CA ALA A 180 0.59 -2.91 -11.22
C ALA A 180 -0.15 -2.01 -12.22
N LEU A 181 -0.63 -0.84 -11.77
CA LEU A 181 -1.28 0.17 -12.61
C LEU A 181 -0.35 0.70 -13.70
N ARG A 182 0.96 0.83 -13.41
CA ARG A 182 1.96 1.24 -14.40
C ARG A 182 2.19 0.17 -15.47
N ALA A 183 2.24 -1.11 -15.06
CA ALA A 183 2.52 -2.23 -15.95
C ALA A 183 1.27 -2.74 -16.71
N LEU A 184 0.08 -2.36 -16.26
CA LEU A 184 -1.20 -2.83 -16.80
C LEU A 184 -1.37 -2.42 -18.26
N LYS A 185 -1.61 -3.40 -19.13
CA LYS A 185 -1.88 -3.20 -20.56
C LYS A 185 -3.36 -3.38 -20.85
N GLU A 186 -3.82 -2.76 -21.94
CA GLU A 186 -5.17 -2.98 -22.46
C GLU A 186 -5.42 -4.48 -22.72
N GLY A 187 -6.61 -4.96 -22.32
CA GLY A 187 -6.98 -6.38 -22.44
C GLY A 187 -6.26 -7.33 -21.48
N ARG A 188 -5.49 -6.80 -20.51
CA ARG A 188 -4.82 -7.59 -19.46
C ARG A 188 -5.41 -7.31 -18.09
N GLY A 189 -5.18 -8.25 -17.18
CA GLY A 189 -5.42 -8.08 -15.76
C GLY A 189 -4.13 -8.30 -14.96
N MET A 190 -4.14 -7.84 -13.71
CA MET A 190 -3.11 -8.04 -12.70
C MET A 190 -3.79 -8.66 -11.49
N ARG A 191 -3.30 -9.80 -11.03
CA ARG A 191 -3.82 -10.52 -9.85
C ARG A 191 -2.82 -10.44 -8.71
N TRP A 192 -3.30 -10.12 -7.52
CA TRP A 192 -2.43 -10.09 -6.35
C TRP A 192 -2.06 -11.51 -5.88
N ASN A 193 -0.76 -11.71 -5.65
CA ASN A 193 -0.21 -12.88 -5.03
C ASN A 193 0.19 -12.56 -3.57
N GLN A 194 -0.62 -13.00 -2.62
CA GLN A 194 -0.37 -12.78 -1.18
C GLN A 194 0.90 -13.46 -0.65
N GLN A 195 1.37 -14.51 -1.30
CA GLN A 195 2.55 -15.26 -0.84
C GLN A 195 3.84 -14.55 -1.26
N GLN A 196 3.85 -14.01 -2.48
CA GLN A 196 5.01 -13.32 -3.06
C GLN A 196 4.97 -11.81 -2.86
N LEU A 197 3.86 -11.27 -2.34
CA LEU A 197 3.62 -9.84 -2.14
C LEU A 197 3.83 -9.02 -3.41
N ASN A 198 3.30 -9.53 -4.53
CA ASN A 198 3.41 -8.90 -5.84
C ASN A 198 2.15 -9.13 -6.69
N TRP A 199 2.07 -8.41 -7.81
CA TRP A 199 1.00 -8.55 -8.80
C TRP A 199 1.48 -9.39 -9.98
N HIS A 200 0.65 -10.32 -10.45
CA HIS A 200 0.92 -11.22 -11.58
C HIS A 200 0.01 -10.86 -12.76
N GLU A 201 0.60 -10.64 -13.92
CA GLU A 201 -0.15 -10.34 -15.15
C GLU A 201 -0.90 -11.59 -15.65
N TYR A 202 -2.11 -11.40 -16.17
CA TYR A 202 -2.89 -12.42 -16.87
C TYR A 202 -3.66 -11.81 -18.05
N VAL A 203 -4.13 -12.66 -18.97
CA VAL A 203 -4.95 -12.25 -20.13
C VAL A 203 -6.43 -12.27 -19.73
N LEU A 204 -7.18 -11.22 -20.08
CA LEU A 204 -8.63 -11.22 -19.91
C LEU A 204 -9.27 -12.14 -20.96
N ALA A 205 -10.07 -13.10 -20.49
CA ALA A 205 -10.85 -13.99 -21.35
C ALA A 205 -12.16 -13.34 -21.79
#